data_AF-A0A3N5TYP2-F1
#
_entry.id   AF-A0A3N5TYP2-F1
#
_cell.length_a   1.000
_cell.length_b   1.000
_cell.length_c   1.000
_cell.angle_alpha   90.00
_cell.angle_beta   90.00
_cell.angle_gamma   90.00
#
_symmetry.space_group_name_H-M   'P 1'
#
loop_
_entity.id
_entity.type
_entity.pdbx_description
1 polymer ?
#
loop_
_entity_poly.entity_id
_entity_poly.type
_entity_poly.pdbx_seq_one_letter_code
_entity_poly.pdbx_strand_id
1 'polypeptide(L)' 'VANLEREMIIDSLKNTRGNITGAAKILQTTVRKFAYKAQLHGIDYRTYR' A
#
# COMPACT_ATOMS: atom_id res chain seq x y z
N VAL A 1 -6.06 13.11 -10.14
CA VAL A 1 -4.73 12.55 -9.81
C VAL A 1 -4.76 11.68 -8.53
N ALA A 2 -5.51 12.03 -7.47
CA ALA A 2 -5.52 11.30 -6.19
C ALA A 2 -5.86 9.79 -6.29
N ASN A 3 -6.64 9.35 -7.28
CA ASN A 3 -7.00 7.93 -7.42
C ASN A 3 -5.83 7.02 -7.82
N LEU A 4 -4.85 7.52 -8.59
CA LEU A 4 -3.76 6.67 -9.09
C LEU A 4 -2.90 6.13 -7.94
N GLU A 5 -2.56 6.98 -6.98
CA GLU A 5 -1.77 6.56 -5.81
C GLU A 5 -2.53 5.53 -4.96
N ARG A 6 -3.84 5.74 -4.79
CA ARG A 6 -4.71 4.80 -4.06
C ARG A 6 -4.72 3.43 -4.74
N GLU A 7 -4.88 3.39 -6.05
CA GLU A 7 -4.87 2.15 -6.85
C GLU A 7 -3.53 1.43 -6.75
N MET A 8 -2.41 2.15 -6.87
CA MET A 8 -1.06 1.56 -6.72
C MET A 8 -0.85 0.91 -5.34
N ILE A 9 -1.34 1.55 -4.26
CA ILE A 9 -1.25 1.00 -2.90
C ILE A 9 -2.11 -0.27 -2.80
N ILE A 10 -3.34 -0.24 -3.29
CA ILE A 10 -4.24 -1.40 -3.28
C ILE A 10 -3.64 -2.57 -4.06
N ASP A 11 -3.13 -2.32 -5.27
CA ASP A 11 -2.59 -3.37 -6.13
C ASP A 11 -1.29 -3.96 -5.56
N SER A 12 -0.44 -3.14 -4.96
CA SER A 12 0.76 -3.64 -4.27
C SER A 12 0.38 -4.54 -3.08
N LEU A 13 -0.66 -4.21 -2.32
CA LEU A 13 -1.15 -5.03 -1.19
C LEU A 13 -1.81 -6.33 -1.66
N LYS A 14 -2.57 -6.30 -2.76
CA LYS A 14 -3.14 -7.51 -3.37
C LYS A 14 -2.05 -8.47 -3.83
N ASN A 15 -1.00 -7.95 -4.47
CA ASN A 15 0.14 -8.76 -4.93
C ASN A 15 0.93 -9.40 -3.79
N THR A 16 0.96 -8.76 -2.62
CA THR A 16 1.74 -9.25 -1.47
C THR A 16 0.89 -9.86 -0.35
N ARG A 17 -0.42 -10.07 -0.59
CA ARG A 17 -1.37 -10.62 0.40
C ARG A 17 -1.30 -9.85 1.73
N GLY A 18 -1.38 -8.53 1.65
CA GLY A 18 -1.35 -7.64 2.82
C GLY A 18 0.03 -7.46 3.48
N ASN A 19 1.11 -8.03 2.91
CA ASN A 19 2.46 -7.80 3.43
C ASN A 19 2.96 -6.40 3.04
N ILE A 20 2.90 -5.48 4.00
CA ILE A 20 3.27 -4.08 3.83
C ILE A 20 4.74 -3.87 3.46
N THR A 21 5.64 -4.71 3.97
CA THR A 21 7.08 -4.63 3.64
C THR A 21 7.33 -5.05 2.21
N GLY A 22 6.62 -6.07 1.72
CA GLY A 22 6.64 -6.47 0.31
C GLY A 22 6.05 -5.38 -0.58
N ALA A 23 4.88 -4.85 -0.21
CA ALA A 23 4.17 -3.83 -0.99
C ALA A 23 5.01 -2.56 -1.13
N ALA A 24 5.66 -2.12 -0.05
CA ALA A 24 6.58 -0.98 -0.07
C ALA A 24 7.78 -1.21 -1.00
N LYS A 25 8.32 -2.45 -1.05
CA LYS A 25 9.41 -2.80 -1.99
C LYS A 25 8.94 -2.74 -3.45
N ILE A 26 7.72 -3.21 -3.76
CA ILE A 26 7.14 -3.13 -5.12
C ILE A 26 7.06 -1.67 -5.58
N LEU A 27 6.58 -0.78 -4.71
CA LEU A 27 6.49 0.65 -5.00
C LEU A 27 7.80 1.42 -4.79
N GLN A 28 8.92 0.72 -4.58
CA GLN A 28 10.25 1.29 -4.35
C GLN A 28 10.26 2.42 -3.29
N THR A 29 9.53 2.21 -2.21
CA THR A 29 9.39 3.17 -1.12
C THR A 29 9.71 2.53 0.23
N THR A 30 9.68 3.34 1.29
CA THR A 30 9.87 2.85 2.66
C THR A 30 8.54 2.46 3.29
N VAL A 31 8.58 1.49 4.21
CA VAL A 31 7.39 1.06 4.97
C VAL A 31 6.69 2.25 5.65
N ARG A 32 7.46 3.21 6.19
CA ARG A 32 6.90 4.41 6.85
C ARG A 32 6.10 5.28 5.87
N LYS A 33 6.68 5.61 4.71
CA LYS A 33 5.99 6.42 3.69
C LYS A 33 4.76 5.70 3.13
N PHE A 34 4.88 4.40 2.93
CA PHE A 34 3.77 3.57 2.48
C PHE A 34 2.62 3.56 3.50
N ALA A 35 2.90 3.28 4.77
CA ALA A 35 1.90 3.24 5.83
C ALA A 35 1.20 4.59 6.01
N TYR A 36 1.95 5.69 5.96
CA TYR A 36 1.38 7.03 6.00
C TYR A 36 0.40 7.27 4.85
N LYS A 37 0.77 6.92 3.61
CA LYS A 37 -0.10 7.08 2.44
C LYS A 37 -1.31 6.15 2.51
N ALA A 38 -1.12 4.90 2.92
CA ALA A 38 -2.22 3.95 3.12
C ALA A 38 -3.24 4.49 4.13
N GLN A 39 -2.78 5.02 5.26
CA GLN A 39 -3.63 5.66 6.26
C GLN A 39 -4.34 6.91 5.71
N LEU A 40 -3.61 7.77 4.99
CA LEU A 40 -4.18 8.98 4.37
C LEU A 40 -5.31 8.64 3.36
N HIS A 41 -5.17 7.53 2.64
CA HIS A 41 -6.18 7.02 1.70
C HIS A 41 -7.21 6.08 2.34
N GLY A 42 -7.18 5.88 3.66
CA GLY A 42 -8.12 5.03 4.39
C GLY A 42 -8.03 3.53 4.04
N ILE A 43 -6.85 3.06 3.62
CA ILE A 43 -6.61 1.66 3.26
C ILE A 43 -6.10 0.90 4.49
N ASP A 44 -6.89 -0.07 4.95
CA ASP A 44 -6.43 -1.04 5.94
C ASP A 44 -5.76 -2.23 5.23
N TYR A 45 -4.45 -2.40 5.42
CA TYR A 45 -3.69 -3.51 4.84
C TYR A 45 -4.07 -4.88 5.41
N ARG A 46 -4.71 -4.92 6.59
CA ARG A 46 -5.12 -6.18 7.25
C ARG A 46 -6.23 -6.89 6.49
N THR A 47 -7.03 -6.18 5.70
CA THR A 47 -8.11 -6.77 4.89
C THR A 47 -7.59 -7.58 3.70
N TYR A 48 -6.29 -7.50 3.40
CA TYR A 48 -5.65 -8.18 2.27
C TYR A 48 -4.87 -9.44 2.68
N ARG A 49 -4.82 -9.77 3.98
CA ARG A 49 -4.16 -10.97 4.49
C ARG A 49 -4.96 -12.24 4.20
#